data_AF-A0AAU5WJA1-F1
#
_entry.id   AF-A0AAU5WJA1-F1
#
_cell.length_a   1.000
_cell.length_b   1.000
_cell.length_c   1.000
_cell.angle_alpha   90.00
_cell.angle_beta   90.00
_cell.angle_gamma   90.00
#
_symmetry.space_group_name_H-M   'P 1'
#
loop_
_entity.id
_entity.type
_entity.pdbx_description
1 polymer ?
#
loop_
_entity_poly.entity_id
_entity_poly.type
_entity_poly.pdbx_seq_one_letter_code
_entity_poly.pdbx_strand_id
1 'polypeptide(L)'
;MDEHAQRIQDTITEITEIEDPQVRAKIVTEVLKVIHTGNSTLSAARREDIKELREAGLSYRKIGPLIGVHFSRVKQLESGEPTGINARPRKEATEEEMPPGRRSAE
;
A
#
# COMPACT_ATOMS: atom_id res chain seq x y z
N MET A 1 -19.24 -4.56 -5.49
CA MET A 1 -18.26 -3.63 -4.90
C MET A 1 -18.97 -2.88 -3.79
N ASP A 2 -18.28 -2.54 -2.70
CA ASP A 2 -18.85 -1.72 -1.62
C ASP A 2 -19.16 -0.30 -2.13
N GLU A 3 -20.18 0.36 -1.58
CA GLU A 3 -20.62 1.70 -2.03
C GLU A 3 -19.54 2.76 -1.81
N HIS A 4 -18.80 2.70 -0.69
CA HIS A 4 -17.72 3.64 -0.42
C HIS A 4 -16.55 3.45 -1.39
N ALA A 5 -16.23 2.19 -1.72
CA ALA A 5 -15.21 1.88 -2.71
C ALA A 5 -15.58 2.39 -4.10
N GLN A 6 -16.87 2.26 -4.49
CA GLN A 6 -17.36 2.79 -5.76
C GLN A 6 -17.24 4.33 -5.81
N ARG A 7 -17.68 5.04 -4.77
CA ARG A 7 -17.58 6.50 -4.70
C ARG A 7 -16.13 7.00 -4.83
N ILE A 8 -15.17 6.31 -4.21
CA ILE A 8 -13.74 6.65 -4.35
C ILE A 8 -13.29 6.45 -5.80
N GLN A 9 -13.69 5.35 -6.45
CA GLN A 9 -13.32 5.07 -7.84
C GLN A 9 -13.93 6.08 -8.82
N ASP A 10 -15.18 6.49 -8.59
CA ASP A 10 -15.87 7.49 -9.39
C ASP A 10 -15.16 8.84 -9.29
N THR A 11 -14.83 9.29 -8.07
CA THR A 11 -14.06 10.52 -7.85
C THR A 11 -12.68 10.47 -8.52
N ILE A 12 -11.97 9.34 -8.47
CA ILE A 12 -10.69 9.19 -9.17
C ILE A 12 -10.88 9.38 -10.68
N THR A 13 -11.92 8.79 -11.24
CA THR A 13 -12.24 8.89 -12.67
C THR A 13 -12.53 10.34 -13.07
N GLU A 14 -13.39 11.02 -12.32
CA GLU A 14 -13.73 12.44 -12.53
C GLU A 14 -12.47 13.34 -12.55
N ILE A 15 -11.53 13.10 -11.63
CA ILE A 15 -10.28 13.87 -11.57
C ILE A 15 -9.43 13.63 -12.83
N THR A 16 -9.36 12.40 -13.32
CA THR A 16 -8.54 12.07 -14.49
C THR A 16 -9.09 12.67 -15.79
N GLU A 17 -10.38 12.97 -15.83
CA GLU A 17 -11.07 13.55 -17.00
C GLU A 17 -10.97 15.08 -17.06
N ILE A 18 -10.43 15.75 -16.03
CA ILE A 18 -10.20 17.21 -16.04
C ILE A 18 -9.26 17.58 -17.18
N GLU A 19 -9.70 18.43 -18.10
CA GLU A 19 -8.93 18.78 -19.30
C GLU A 19 -7.65 19.58 -19.00
N ASP A 20 -7.76 20.60 -18.12
CA ASP A 20 -6.64 21.47 -17.77
C ASP A 20 -5.57 20.70 -16.96
N PRO A 21 -4.35 20.51 -17.50
CA PRO A 21 -3.31 19.73 -16.85
C PRO A 21 -2.79 20.38 -15.56
N GLN A 22 -2.80 21.71 -15.43
CA GLN A 22 -2.36 22.40 -14.21
C GLN A 22 -3.37 22.17 -13.08
N VAL A 23 -4.66 22.32 -13.40
CA VAL A 23 -5.76 22.07 -12.45
C VAL A 23 -5.77 20.60 -12.02
N ARG A 24 -5.70 19.68 -12.99
CA ARG A 24 -5.65 18.23 -12.74
C ARG A 24 -4.46 17.86 -11.84
N ALA A 25 -3.25 18.33 -12.16
CA ALA A 25 -2.05 18.01 -11.38
C ALA A 25 -2.16 18.51 -9.92
N LYS A 26 -2.71 19.70 -9.70
CA LYS A 26 -2.95 20.25 -8.36
C LYS A 26 -3.92 19.36 -7.57
N ILE A 27 -5.06 19.00 -8.15
CA ILE A 27 -6.08 18.17 -7.49
C ILE A 27 -5.55 16.77 -7.21
N VAL A 28 -4.91 16.12 -8.19
CA VAL A 28 -4.28 14.80 -8.02
C VAL A 28 -3.28 14.82 -6.87
N THR A 29 -2.45 15.87 -6.77
CA THR A 29 -1.46 15.99 -5.69
C THR A 29 -2.11 16.02 -4.31
N GLU A 30 -3.20 16.77 -4.14
CA GLU A 30 -3.94 16.83 -2.87
C GLU A 30 -4.63 15.50 -2.56
N VAL A 31 -5.27 14.88 -3.55
CA VAL A 31 -5.96 13.59 -3.38
C VAL A 31 -4.97 12.47 -3.04
N LEU A 32 -3.78 12.45 -3.63
CA LEU A 32 -2.74 11.49 -3.26
C LEU A 32 -2.31 11.61 -1.79
N LYS A 33 -2.26 12.82 -1.22
CA LYS A 33 -2.00 13.02 0.22
C LYS A 33 -3.13 12.46 1.08
N VAL A 34 -4.38 12.67 0.66
CA VAL A 34 -5.56 12.12 1.34
C VAL A 34 -5.54 10.59 1.29
N ILE A 35 -5.27 10.00 0.13
CA ILE A 35 -5.15 8.53 -0.03
C ILE A 35 -4.02 7.99 0.83
N HIS A 36 -2.86 8.66 0.89
CA HIS A 36 -1.74 8.23 1.72
C HIS A 36 -2.13 8.17 3.21
N THR A 37 -2.75 9.24 3.72
CA THR A 37 -3.22 9.30 5.11
C THR A 37 -4.34 8.28 5.36
N GLY A 38 -5.34 8.25 4.48
CA GLY A 38 -6.48 7.34 4.57
C GLY A 38 -6.07 5.87 4.52
N ASN A 39 -5.06 5.51 3.71
CA ASN A 39 -4.52 4.15 3.67
C ASN A 39 -3.92 3.72 5.03
N SER A 40 -3.24 4.62 5.73
CA SER A 40 -2.75 4.35 7.08
C SER A 40 -3.90 4.09 8.05
N THR A 41 -4.90 4.99 8.06
CA THR A 41 -6.09 4.88 8.92
C THR A 41 -6.88 3.60 8.66
N LEU A 42 -7.21 3.30 7.39
CA LEU A 42 -7.96 2.10 7.03
C LEU A 42 -7.17 0.80 7.29
N SER A 43 -5.85 0.84 7.12
CA SER A 43 -5.00 -0.30 7.45
C SER A 43 -4.97 -0.58 8.95
N ALA A 44 -4.95 0.47 9.78
CA ALA A 44 -5.04 0.35 11.24
C ALA A 44 -6.40 -0.21 11.67
N ALA A 45 -7.51 0.35 11.16
CA ALA A 45 -8.86 -0.14 11.44
C ALA A 45 -9.02 -1.62 11.07
N ARG A 46 -8.64 -2.02 9.84
CA ARG A 46 -8.68 -3.42 9.41
C ARG A 46 -7.87 -4.34 10.33
N ARG A 47 -6.75 -3.85 10.85
CA ARG A 47 -5.90 -4.64 11.74
C ARG A 47 -6.54 -4.82 13.11
N GLU A 48 -7.19 -3.79 13.62
CA GLU A 48 -8.00 -3.85 14.84
C GLU A 48 -9.15 -4.85 14.68
N ASP A 49 -9.92 -4.77 13.58
CA ASP A 49 -10.99 -5.73 13.27
C ASP A 49 -10.48 -7.18 13.25
N ILE A 50 -9.31 -7.42 12.64
CA ILE A 50 -8.71 -8.77 12.63
C ILE A 50 -8.39 -9.24 14.04
N LYS A 51 -7.86 -8.36 14.93
CA LYS A 51 -7.58 -8.73 16.32
C LYS A 51 -8.86 -9.05 17.08
N GLU A 52 -9.91 -8.25 16.93
CA GLU A 52 -11.21 -8.51 17.56
C GLU A 52 -11.78 -9.87 17.13
N LEU A 53 -11.72 -10.19 15.84
CA LEU A 53 -12.14 -11.49 15.32
C LEU A 53 -11.30 -12.65 15.88
N ARG A 54 -10.00 -12.42 16.14
CA ARG A 54 -9.11 -13.41 16.75
C ARG A 54 -9.44 -13.62 18.23
N GLU A 55 -9.71 -12.54 18.96
CA GLU A 55 -10.17 -12.57 20.35
C GLU A 55 -11.53 -13.26 20.50
N ALA A 56 -12.42 -13.10 19.51
CA ALA A 56 -13.66 -13.85 19.39
C ALA A 56 -13.48 -15.34 19.04
N GLY A 57 -12.23 -15.82 18.91
CA GLY A 57 -11.88 -17.23 18.73
C GLY A 57 -11.85 -17.71 17.28
N LEU A 58 -11.95 -16.82 16.28
CA LEU A 58 -11.86 -17.23 14.87
C LEU A 58 -10.40 -17.53 14.49
N SER A 59 -10.19 -18.58 13.68
CA SER A 59 -8.88 -18.87 13.09
C SER A 59 -8.62 -18.01 11.86
N TYR A 60 -7.36 -17.76 11.50
CA TYR A 60 -7.03 -17.02 10.27
C TYR A 60 -7.65 -17.64 9.00
N ARG A 61 -7.81 -18.97 8.99
CA ARG A 61 -8.48 -19.69 7.88
C ARG A 61 -9.97 -19.36 7.77
N LYS A 62 -10.63 -19.05 8.89
CA LYS A 62 -12.03 -18.60 8.92
C LYS A 62 -12.13 -17.11 8.62
N ILE A 63 -11.22 -16.28 9.13
CA ILE A 63 -11.23 -14.83 8.93
C ILE A 63 -11.00 -14.48 7.45
N GLY A 64 -10.05 -15.14 6.78
CA GLY A 64 -9.67 -14.81 5.40
C GLY A 64 -10.86 -14.71 4.43
N PRO A 65 -11.69 -15.77 4.29
CA PRO A 65 -12.87 -15.73 3.45
C PRO A 65 -13.90 -14.65 3.84
N LEU A 66 -14.04 -14.31 5.12
CA LEU A 66 -15.01 -13.31 5.60
C LEU A 66 -14.66 -11.90 5.12
N ILE A 67 -13.37 -11.56 5.08
CA ILE A 67 -12.89 -10.23 4.68
C ILE A 67 -12.29 -10.21 3.27
N GLY A 68 -12.42 -11.31 2.52
CA GLY A 68 -11.99 -11.41 1.12
C GLY A 68 -10.48 -11.47 0.90
N VAL A 69 -9.69 -11.99 1.85
CA VAL A 69 -8.23 -12.19 1.66
C VAL A 69 -7.78 -13.60 2.03
N HIS A 70 -6.63 -14.03 1.49
CA HIS A 70 -6.06 -15.34 1.84
C HIS A 70 -5.60 -15.39 3.31
N PHE A 71 -5.67 -16.57 3.96
CA PHE A 71 -5.33 -16.72 5.40
C PHE A 71 -3.92 -16.23 5.75
N SER A 72 -2.94 -16.44 4.86
CA SER A 72 -1.56 -15.95 5.06
C SER A 72 -1.50 -14.43 5.07
N ARG A 73 -2.36 -13.78 4.29
CA ARG A 73 -2.48 -12.32 4.26
C ARG A 73 -3.10 -11.79 5.55
N VAL A 74 -4.09 -12.48 6.13
CA VAL A 74 -4.66 -12.11 7.44
C VAL A 74 -3.57 -12.05 8.51
N LYS A 75 -2.72 -13.09 8.59
CA LYS A 75 -1.60 -13.14 9.54
C LYS A 75 -0.63 -11.97 9.38
N GLN A 76 -0.29 -11.61 8.13
CA GLN A 76 0.57 -10.47 7.83
C GLN A 76 -0.08 -9.12 8.20
N LEU A 77 -1.37 -8.98 7.94
CA LEU A 77 -2.12 -7.77 8.27
C LEU A 77 -2.20 -7.55 9.78
N GLU A 78 -2.38 -8.63 10.55
CA GLU A 78 -2.34 -8.59 12.01
C GLU A 78 -0.95 -8.29 12.57
N SER A 79 0.12 -8.86 11.99
CA SER A 79 1.51 -8.59 12.42
C SER A 79 1.98 -7.18 12.07
N GLY A 80 1.33 -6.53 11.11
CA GLY A 80 1.67 -5.18 10.66
C GLY A 80 3.04 -5.07 10.02
N GLU A 81 3.59 -6.22 9.65
CA GLU A 81 4.85 -6.29 8.95
C GLU A 81 4.66 -5.58 7.60
N PRO A 82 5.55 -4.63 7.25
CA PRO A 82 5.43 -3.90 6.00
C PRO A 82 5.43 -4.90 4.84
N THR A 83 4.45 -4.77 3.94
CA THR A 83 4.36 -5.64 2.76
C THR A 83 4.68 -4.85 1.49
N GLY A 84 5.51 -5.39 0.61
CA GLY A 84 5.89 -4.80 -0.69
C GLY A 84 7.32 -4.24 -0.72
N ILE A 85 7.54 -3.16 -1.49
CA ILE A 85 8.86 -2.52 -1.68
C ILE A 85 9.47 -2.08 -0.33
N ASN A 86 8.63 -1.77 0.66
CA ASN A 86 9.03 -1.43 2.03
C ASN A 86 9.39 -2.64 2.91
N ALA A 87 9.23 -3.87 2.42
CA ALA A 87 9.55 -5.12 3.13
C ALA A 87 10.99 -5.59 2.86
N ARG A 88 11.63 -5.10 1.80
CA ARG A 88 13.03 -5.42 1.53
C ARG A 88 13.91 -4.42 2.27
N PRO A 89 14.78 -4.82 3.22
CA PRO A 89 15.94 -4.00 3.50
C PRO A 89 16.67 -3.87 2.16
N ARG A 90 16.81 -2.64 1.67
CA ARG A 90 17.68 -2.35 0.53
C ARG A 90 19.05 -2.85 0.98
N LYS A 91 19.51 -4.00 0.49
CA LYS A 91 20.92 -4.39 0.65
C LYS A 91 21.71 -3.19 0.15
N GLU A 92 22.41 -2.53 1.06
CA GLU A 92 23.44 -1.56 0.69
C GLU A 92 24.33 -2.28 -0.32
N ALA A 93 24.38 -1.74 -1.54
CA ALA A 93 25.38 -2.17 -2.50
C ALA A 93 26.72 -1.74 -1.89
N THR A 94 27.39 -2.67 -1.22
CA THR A 94 28.78 -2.49 -0.80
C THR A 94 29.60 -2.18 -2.06
N GLU A 95 30.32 -1.07 -1.97
CA GLU A 95 31.11 -0.38 -2.99
C GLU A 95 32.37 -1.19 -3.38
N GLU A 96 32.24 -2.50 -3.63
CA GLU A 96 33.37 -3.42 -3.80
C GLU A 96 33.28 -4.30 -5.06
N GLU A 97 32.48 -3.90 -6.06
CA GLU A 97 32.56 -4.45 -7.42
C GLU A 97 32.65 -3.34 -8.46
N MET A 98 33.77 -2.61 -8.47
CA MET A 98 34.21 -1.90 -9.68
C MET A 98 35.32 -2.71 -10.35
N PRO A 99 35.11 -3.24 -11.58
CA PRO A 99 36.18 -3.89 -12.33
C PRO A 99 37.27 -2.89 -12.72
N PRO A 100 38.56 -3.26 -12.66
CA PRO A 100 39.65 -2.33 -12.93
C PRO A 100 39.75 -2.08 -14.43
N GLY A 101 39.71 -0.80 -14.82
CA GLY A 101 40.30 -0.36 -16.08
C GLY A 101 39.40 0.48 -16.96
N ARG A 102 39.43 1.80 -16.74
CA ARG A 102 39.71 2.79 -17.79
C ARG A 102 40.45 3.97 -17.17
N ARG A 103 41.78 3.91 -17.12
CA ARG A 103 42.59 5.14 -17.12
C ARG A 103 42.56 5.65 -18.56
N SER A 104 41.76 6.68 -18.80
CA SER A 104 41.91 7.50 -20.00
C SER A 104 43.17 8.34 -19.85
N ALA A 105 43.87 8.49 -20.97
CA ALA A 105 45.11 9.22 -21.16
C ALA A 105 44.96 10.72 -20.88
N GLU A 106 46.03 11.30 -20.33
CA GLU A 106 46.59 12.61 -20.68
C GLU A 106 48.10 12.58 -20.44
#